data_AF-A0A4Y7IXL6-F1
#
_entry.id   AF-A0A4Y7IXL6-F1
#
_cell.length_a   1.000
_cell.length_b   1.000
_cell.length_c   1.000
_cell.angle_alpha   90.00
_cell.angle_beta   90.00
_cell.angle_gamma   90.00
#
_symmetry.space_group_name_H-M   'P 1'
#
loop_
_entity.id
_entity.type
_entity.pdbx_description
1 polymer ?
#
loop_
_entity_poly.entity_id
_entity_poly.type
_entity_poly.pdbx_seq_one_letter_code
_entity_poly.pdbx_strand_id
1 'polypeptide(L)'
;MEKLEIAAESDAELNMKNKPAINKIINLPLLINVLSKKQLQFEFLDRGVLTLLKNWLEPLPDGSLPHINVRTGVLEILTELRIDLEDYGRREQLKNSGLGKVIMFLSRSDEETAGNRKLAKDLIDKWSRPIFNKSTRFEDSMKYNEDDRVLCRRPMVKKKIDKVVILDSRDDDVDEFTRQRNSGESSSNQHASRPEASPMDFNVRPQSKIDPVEIRARSKLAEHDQCRLKINKKLQQLKASKKKKASSIKA
;
A
#
# COMPACT_ATOMS: atom_id res chain seq x y z
N MET A 1 -26.55 -20.03 -1.68
CA MET A 1 -26.21 -18.71 -1.08
C MET A 1 -27.20 -18.37 0.01
N GLU A 2 -28.50 -18.63 -0.20
CA GLU A 2 -29.57 -18.51 0.80
C GLU A 2 -29.22 -18.94 2.24
N LYS A 3 -28.68 -20.14 2.46
CA LYS A 3 -28.25 -20.58 3.82
C LYS A 3 -27.26 -19.61 4.48
N LEU A 4 -26.36 -19.00 3.70
CA LEU A 4 -25.35 -18.05 4.19
C LEU A 4 -25.94 -16.65 4.42
N GLU A 5 -26.97 -16.28 3.66
CA GLU A 5 -27.74 -15.04 3.84
C GLU A 5 -28.54 -15.13 5.15
N ILE A 6 -29.30 -16.22 5.33
CA ILE A 6 -30.05 -16.50 6.56
C ILE A 6 -29.13 -16.50 7.79
N ALA A 7 -27.91 -17.03 7.67
CA ALA A 7 -26.95 -17.02 8.77
C ALA A 7 -26.54 -15.60 9.19
N ALA A 8 -26.37 -14.67 8.22
CA ALA A 8 -26.03 -13.29 8.51
C ALA A 8 -27.21 -12.53 9.13
N GLU A 9 -28.42 -12.70 8.57
CA GLU A 9 -29.65 -12.09 9.06
C GLU A 9 -30.02 -12.58 10.46
N SER A 10 -29.97 -13.89 10.69
CA SER A 10 -30.26 -14.50 11.99
C SER A 10 -29.31 -13.99 13.08
N ASP A 11 -28.03 -13.82 12.75
CA ASP A 11 -27.08 -13.24 13.70
C ASP A 11 -27.40 -11.77 14.04
N ALA A 12 -27.80 -10.97 13.05
CA ALA A 12 -28.22 -9.59 13.28
C ALA A 12 -29.46 -9.53 14.19
N GLU A 13 -30.46 -10.38 13.94
CA GLU A 13 -31.64 -10.48 14.79
C GLU A 13 -31.32 -10.96 16.21
N LEU A 14 -30.47 -11.98 16.36
CA LEU A 14 -30.06 -12.48 17.66
C LEU A 14 -29.32 -11.41 18.44
N ASN A 15 -28.44 -10.64 17.79
CA ASN A 15 -27.76 -9.50 18.39
C ASN A 15 -28.75 -8.42 18.87
N MET A 16 -29.75 -8.04 18.06
CA MET A 16 -30.81 -7.11 18.49
C MET A 16 -31.60 -7.62 19.70
N LYS A 17 -31.77 -8.94 19.81
CA LYS A 17 -32.46 -9.61 20.93
C LYS A 17 -31.52 -9.86 22.12
N ASN A 18 -30.28 -9.37 22.10
CA ASN A 18 -29.23 -9.62 23.09
C ASN A 18 -28.96 -11.12 23.33
N LYS A 19 -29.07 -11.93 22.28
CA LYS A 19 -28.79 -13.38 22.29
C LYS A 19 -27.48 -13.67 21.55
N PRO A 20 -26.76 -14.75 21.90
CA PRO A 20 -25.54 -15.15 21.21
C PRO A 20 -25.78 -15.40 19.71
N ALA A 21 -25.04 -14.67 18.88
CA ALA A 21 -25.08 -14.76 17.41
C ALA A 21 -23.90 -15.61 16.90
N ILE A 22 -24.14 -16.89 16.65
CA ILE A 22 -23.09 -17.88 16.31
C ILE A 22 -23.26 -18.49 14.91
N ASN A 23 -24.24 -18.06 14.13
CA ASN A 23 -24.54 -18.70 12.85
C ASN A 23 -23.48 -18.40 11.79
N LYS A 24 -22.93 -17.17 11.75
CA LYS A 24 -21.83 -16.86 10.82
C LYS A 24 -20.59 -17.69 11.11
N ILE A 25 -20.21 -17.86 12.39
CA ILE A 25 -19.01 -18.64 12.74
C ILE A 25 -19.18 -20.12 12.42
N ILE A 26 -20.38 -20.69 12.66
CA ILE A 26 -20.69 -22.09 12.32
C ILE A 26 -20.67 -22.31 10.80
N ASN A 27 -21.17 -21.36 10.01
CA ASN A 27 -21.24 -21.49 8.55
C ASN A 27 -19.98 -21.01 7.81
N LEU A 28 -18.99 -20.44 8.52
CA LEU A 28 -17.75 -19.95 7.92
C LEU A 28 -16.98 -21.03 7.13
N PRO A 29 -16.82 -22.29 7.61
CA PRO A 29 -16.15 -23.33 6.83
C PRO A 29 -16.87 -23.65 5.51
N LEU A 30 -18.20 -23.61 5.52
CA LEU A 30 -19.01 -23.80 4.32
C LEU A 30 -18.81 -22.63 3.34
N LEU A 31 -18.80 -21.38 3.84
CA LEU A 31 -18.54 -20.20 3.03
C LEU A 31 -17.18 -20.31 2.30
N ILE A 32 -16.12 -20.64 3.04
CA ILE A 32 -14.76 -20.77 2.50
C ILE A 32 -14.69 -21.89 1.44
N ASN A 33 -15.24 -23.07 1.74
CA ASN A 33 -15.24 -24.19 0.80
C ASN A 33 -16.00 -23.87 -0.49
N VAL A 34 -17.15 -23.19 -0.38
CA VAL A 34 -17.97 -22.86 -1.56
C VAL A 34 -17.28 -21.80 -2.42
N LEU A 35 -16.78 -20.71 -1.82
CA LEU A 35 -16.23 -19.57 -2.56
C LEU A 35 -14.77 -19.77 -3.05
N SER A 36 -14.04 -20.73 -2.48
CA SER A 36 -12.71 -21.14 -2.98
C SER A 36 -12.77 -21.88 -4.33
N LYS A 37 -13.95 -22.36 -4.76
CA LYS A 37 -14.12 -23.05 -6.05
C LYS A 37 -14.06 -22.06 -7.21
N LYS A 38 -12.87 -21.93 -7.81
CA LYS A 38 -12.56 -21.00 -8.93
C LYS A 38 -13.54 -21.09 -10.10
N GLN A 39 -13.99 -22.29 -10.43
CA GLN A 39 -14.94 -22.53 -11.52
C GLN A 39 -16.34 -21.95 -11.26
N LEU A 40 -16.71 -21.71 -10.00
CA LEU A 40 -18.01 -21.16 -9.62
C LEU A 40 -17.95 -19.66 -9.29
N GLN A 41 -16.76 -19.06 -9.22
CA GLN A 41 -16.61 -17.65 -8.79
C GLN A 41 -17.39 -16.68 -9.69
N PHE A 42 -17.40 -16.91 -11.00
CA PHE A 42 -18.17 -16.07 -11.94
C PHE A 42 -19.67 -16.11 -11.63
N GLU A 43 -20.23 -17.30 -11.47
CA GLU A 43 -21.65 -17.51 -11.11
C GLU A 43 -21.99 -16.86 -9.76
N PHE A 44 -21.10 -16.94 -8.77
CA PHE A 44 -21.31 -16.29 -7.47
C PHE A 44 -21.34 -14.77 -7.58
N LEU A 45 -20.45 -14.17 -8.37
CA LEU A 45 -20.46 -12.74 -8.60
C LEU A 45 -21.76 -12.28 -9.28
N ASP A 46 -22.26 -13.04 -10.25
CA ASP A 46 -23.50 -12.73 -10.96
C ASP A 46 -24.73 -12.84 -10.03
N ARG A 47 -24.67 -13.74 -9.04
CA ARG A 47 -25.71 -13.88 -8.00
C ARG A 47 -25.53 -12.93 -6.81
N GLY A 48 -24.64 -11.93 -6.89
CA GLY A 48 -24.53 -10.90 -5.85
C GLY A 48 -23.76 -11.31 -4.59
N VAL A 49 -22.80 -12.25 -4.69
CA VAL A 49 -21.96 -12.67 -3.55
C VAL A 49 -21.25 -11.50 -2.85
N LEU A 50 -20.98 -10.40 -3.55
CA LEU A 50 -20.35 -9.21 -2.95
C LEU A 50 -21.25 -8.58 -1.88
N THR A 51 -22.57 -8.57 -2.08
CA THR A 51 -23.54 -8.09 -1.10
C THR A 51 -23.62 -9.04 0.10
N LEU A 52 -23.57 -10.36 -0.14
CA LEU A 52 -23.48 -11.35 0.92
C LEU A 52 -22.23 -11.12 1.78
N LEU A 53 -21.05 -10.99 1.17
CA LEU A 53 -19.79 -10.78 1.90
C LEU A 53 -19.78 -9.42 2.63
N LYS A 54 -20.45 -8.41 2.06
CA LYS A 54 -20.67 -7.12 2.73
C LYS A 54 -21.46 -7.30 4.02
N ASN A 55 -22.58 -8.04 4.00
CA ASN A 55 -23.41 -8.31 5.18
C ASN A 55 -22.68 -9.17 6.23
N TRP A 56 -21.73 -10.01 5.81
CA TRP A 56 -20.91 -10.80 6.74
C TRP A 56 -19.84 -9.99 7.48
N LEU A 57 -19.42 -8.85 6.91
CA LEU A 57 -18.40 -7.94 7.46
C LEU A 57 -18.98 -6.68 8.11
N GLU A 58 -20.21 -6.33 7.79
CA GLU A 58 -20.86 -5.14 8.35
C GLU A 58 -20.96 -5.25 9.88
N PRO A 59 -20.72 -4.15 10.62
CA PRO A 59 -20.93 -4.13 12.07
C PRO A 59 -22.34 -4.62 12.42
N LEU A 60 -22.42 -5.34 13.52
CA LEU A 60 -23.68 -5.80 14.09
C LEU A 60 -24.56 -4.60 14.50
N PRO A 61 -25.87 -4.79 14.73
CA PRO A 61 -26.78 -3.71 15.15
C PRO A 61 -26.35 -2.97 16.43
N ASP A 62 -25.59 -3.61 17.31
CA ASP A 62 -24.97 -3.00 18.50
C ASP A 62 -23.69 -2.19 18.21
N GLY A 63 -23.25 -2.14 16.95
CA GLY A 63 -22.02 -1.47 16.49
C GLY A 63 -20.76 -2.33 16.58
N SER A 64 -20.83 -3.52 17.19
CA SER A 64 -19.67 -4.39 17.34
C SER A 64 -19.27 -5.04 16.01
N LEU A 65 -17.96 -5.27 15.85
CA LEU A 65 -17.46 -5.99 14.69
C LEU A 65 -17.84 -7.48 14.74
N PRO A 66 -18.12 -8.11 13.59
CA PRO A 66 -18.28 -9.56 13.53
C PRO A 66 -17.05 -10.29 14.09
N HIS A 67 -17.26 -11.54 14.51
CA HIS A 67 -16.19 -12.35 15.10
C HIS A 67 -14.92 -12.35 14.24
N ILE A 68 -13.75 -12.25 14.88
CA ILE A 68 -12.44 -12.13 14.20
C ILE A 68 -12.21 -13.18 13.11
N ASN A 69 -12.50 -14.45 13.37
CA ASN A 69 -12.35 -15.52 12.37
C ASN A 69 -13.22 -15.31 11.14
N VAL A 70 -14.43 -14.75 11.31
CA VAL A 70 -15.33 -14.43 10.20
C VAL A 70 -14.71 -13.31 9.37
N ARG A 71 -14.22 -12.25 10.02
CA ARG A 71 -13.54 -11.13 9.34
C ARG A 71 -12.33 -11.60 8.55
N THR A 72 -11.44 -12.36 9.19
CA THR A 72 -10.23 -12.91 8.55
C THR A 72 -10.59 -13.81 7.36
N GLY A 73 -11.48 -14.79 7.55
CA GLY A 73 -11.85 -15.71 6.48
C GLY A 73 -12.52 -15.03 5.29
N VAL A 74 -13.38 -14.03 5.53
CA VAL A 74 -14.01 -13.26 4.44
C VAL A 74 -12.98 -12.39 3.71
N LEU A 75 -12.08 -11.71 4.43
CA LEU A 75 -11.02 -10.92 3.79
C LEU A 75 -10.10 -11.79 2.93
N GLU A 76 -9.74 -12.99 3.40
CA GLU A 76 -8.95 -13.95 2.61
C GLU A 76 -9.68 -14.40 1.35
N ILE A 77 -10.96 -14.74 1.43
CA ILE A 77 -11.78 -15.07 0.25
C ILE A 77 -11.76 -13.91 -0.76
N LEU A 78 -11.94 -12.67 -0.28
CA LEU A 78 -11.94 -11.48 -1.14
C LEU A 78 -10.58 -11.26 -1.82
N THR A 79 -9.47 -11.66 -1.20
CA THR A 79 -8.15 -11.59 -1.85
C THR A 79 -8.00 -12.62 -2.97
N GLU A 80 -8.60 -13.80 -2.82
CA GLU A 80 -8.57 -14.86 -3.84
C GLU A 80 -9.56 -14.63 -4.99
N LEU A 81 -10.69 -13.95 -4.73
CA LEU A 81 -11.68 -13.63 -5.74
C LEU A 81 -11.09 -12.76 -6.85
N ARG A 82 -11.18 -13.28 -8.08
CA ARG A 82 -10.75 -12.56 -9.29
C ARG A 82 -11.88 -11.66 -9.79
N ILE A 83 -11.98 -10.48 -9.18
CA ILE A 83 -12.86 -9.41 -9.66
C ILE A 83 -12.08 -8.63 -10.72
N ASP A 84 -12.46 -8.80 -11.99
CA ASP A 84 -11.90 -8.01 -13.08
C ASP A 84 -12.54 -6.62 -13.08
N LEU A 85 -11.82 -5.61 -12.61
CA LEU A 85 -12.34 -4.25 -12.47
C LEU A 85 -12.10 -3.37 -13.69
N GLU A 86 -11.46 -3.90 -14.74
CA GLU A 86 -11.44 -3.28 -16.07
C GLU A 86 -12.81 -3.42 -16.75
N ASP A 87 -13.54 -4.50 -16.43
CA ASP A 87 -14.94 -4.66 -16.83
C ASP A 87 -15.85 -3.68 -16.06
N TYR A 88 -16.56 -2.85 -16.83
CA TYR A 88 -17.54 -1.91 -16.30
C TYR A 88 -18.60 -2.59 -15.43
N GLY A 89 -19.10 -3.75 -15.84
CA GLY A 89 -20.16 -4.48 -15.13
C GLY A 89 -19.73 -4.93 -13.74
N ARG A 90 -18.54 -5.52 -13.64
CA ARG A 90 -17.94 -5.92 -12.35
C ARG A 90 -17.65 -4.73 -11.44
N ARG A 91 -17.17 -3.62 -11.99
CA ARG A 91 -16.95 -2.37 -11.23
C ARG A 91 -18.27 -1.83 -10.66
N GLU A 92 -19.34 -1.86 -11.43
CA GLU A 92 -20.67 -1.44 -10.98
C GLU A 92 -21.23 -2.38 -9.90
N GLN A 93 -21.08 -3.70 -10.04
CA GLN A 93 -21.46 -4.67 -9.00
C GLN A 93 -20.72 -4.40 -7.68
N LEU A 94 -19.42 -4.12 -7.71
CA LEU A 94 -18.65 -3.77 -6.52
C LEU A 94 -19.15 -2.46 -5.90
N LYS A 95 -19.45 -1.45 -6.72
CA LYS A 95 -20.00 -0.17 -6.24
C LYS A 95 -21.39 -0.34 -5.59
N ASN A 96 -22.27 -1.09 -6.24
CA ASN A 96 -23.66 -1.27 -5.83
C ASN A 96 -23.79 -2.16 -4.58
N SER A 97 -22.92 -3.16 -4.41
CA SER A 97 -22.88 -3.97 -3.19
C SER A 97 -22.48 -3.19 -1.94
N GLY A 98 -21.82 -2.04 -2.10
CA GLY A 98 -21.32 -1.23 -0.97
C GLY A 98 -20.15 -1.87 -0.21
N LEU A 99 -19.65 -3.03 -0.66
CA LEU A 99 -18.59 -3.79 0.01
C LEU A 99 -17.32 -2.96 0.21
N GLY A 100 -16.92 -2.16 -0.79
CA GLY A 100 -15.73 -1.31 -0.70
C GLY A 100 -15.76 -0.32 0.46
N LYS A 101 -16.95 0.15 0.89
CA LYS A 101 -17.10 1.05 2.04
C LYS A 101 -16.83 0.31 3.35
N VAL A 102 -17.35 -0.91 3.51
CA VAL A 102 -17.13 -1.74 4.70
C VAL A 102 -15.65 -2.11 4.83
N ILE A 103 -14.99 -2.48 3.73
CA ILE A 103 -13.54 -2.78 3.78
C ILE A 103 -12.73 -1.52 4.11
N MET A 104 -13.11 -0.35 3.56
CA MET A 104 -12.49 0.93 3.93
C MET A 104 -12.61 1.19 5.44
N PHE A 105 -13.79 0.95 6.01
CA PHE A 105 -14.00 1.06 7.45
C PHE A 105 -13.08 0.11 8.24
N LEU A 106 -13.05 -1.19 7.90
CA LEU A 106 -12.17 -2.16 8.57
C LEU A 106 -10.69 -1.80 8.46
N SER A 107 -10.26 -1.23 7.33
CA SER A 107 -8.85 -0.81 7.13
C SER A 107 -8.39 0.32 8.07
N ARG A 108 -9.33 1.06 8.64
CA ARG A 108 -9.12 2.21 9.52
C ARG A 108 -9.55 1.97 10.98
N SER A 109 -10.24 0.86 11.26
CA SER A 109 -10.74 0.56 12.60
C SER A 109 -9.61 0.13 13.53
N ASP A 110 -9.59 0.73 14.73
CA ASP A 110 -8.64 0.36 15.79
C ASP A 110 -9.01 -0.98 16.45
N GLU A 111 -10.28 -1.40 16.36
CA GLU A 111 -10.80 -2.70 16.84
C GLU A 111 -10.46 -3.87 15.90
N GLU A 112 -9.86 -3.58 14.75
CA GLU A 112 -9.41 -4.58 13.79
C GLU A 112 -7.99 -5.08 14.11
N THR A 113 -7.66 -6.30 13.72
CA THR A 113 -6.28 -6.80 13.88
C THR A 113 -5.35 -6.19 12.85
N ALA A 114 -4.06 -6.09 13.18
CA ALA A 114 -3.05 -5.56 12.24
C ALA A 114 -2.98 -6.36 10.92
N GLY A 115 -3.14 -7.68 10.98
CA GLY A 115 -3.18 -8.54 9.80
C GLY A 115 -4.39 -8.26 8.90
N ASN A 116 -5.59 -8.23 9.48
CA ASN A 116 -6.80 -7.92 8.74
C ASN A 116 -6.82 -6.49 8.18
N ARG A 117 -6.31 -5.50 8.93
CA ARG A 117 -6.14 -4.13 8.41
C ARG A 117 -5.25 -4.09 7.18
N LYS A 118 -4.16 -4.86 7.18
CA LYS A 118 -3.28 -4.96 6.01
C LYS A 118 -4.01 -5.56 4.82
N LEU A 119 -4.70 -6.69 5.00
CA LEU A 119 -5.51 -7.31 3.93
C LEU A 119 -6.57 -6.34 3.37
N ALA A 120 -7.27 -5.63 4.25
CA ALA A 120 -8.27 -4.64 3.86
C ALA A 120 -7.66 -3.48 3.06
N LYS A 121 -6.50 -2.95 3.49
CA LYS A 121 -5.77 -1.90 2.74
C LYS A 121 -5.34 -2.40 1.36
N ASP A 122 -4.78 -3.60 1.28
CA ASP A 122 -4.34 -4.19 0.02
C ASP A 122 -5.52 -4.39 -0.95
N LEU A 123 -6.69 -4.80 -0.45
CA LEU A 123 -7.92 -4.91 -1.24
C LEU A 123 -8.40 -3.54 -1.77
N ILE A 124 -8.42 -2.52 -0.91
CA ILE A 124 -8.79 -1.15 -1.31
C ILE A 124 -7.85 -0.62 -2.39
N ASP A 125 -6.55 -0.80 -2.20
CA ASP A 125 -5.54 -0.36 -3.17
C ASP A 125 -5.73 -1.11 -4.49
N LYS A 126 -5.91 -2.44 -4.45
CA LYS A 126 -6.15 -3.25 -5.64
C LYS A 126 -7.40 -2.78 -6.39
N TRP A 127 -8.49 -2.53 -5.68
CA TRP A 127 -9.77 -2.22 -6.31
C TRP A 127 -9.91 -0.76 -6.76
N SER A 128 -9.29 0.17 -6.04
CA SER A 128 -9.36 1.59 -6.36
C SER A 128 -8.48 1.96 -7.57
N ARG A 129 -7.45 1.16 -7.89
CA ARG A 129 -6.49 1.44 -8.97
C ARG A 129 -7.13 1.57 -10.36
N PRO A 130 -7.88 0.57 -10.89
CA PRO A 130 -8.55 0.70 -12.18
C PRO A 130 -9.61 1.80 -12.19
N ILE A 131 -10.23 2.07 -11.04
CA ILE A 131 -11.28 3.07 -10.91
C ILE A 131 -10.72 4.49 -11.04
N PHE A 132 -9.56 4.75 -10.43
CA PHE A 132 -8.93 6.08 -10.40
C PHE A 132 -7.73 6.21 -11.35
N ASN A 133 -7.50 5.25 -12.24
CA ASN A 133 -6.31 5.19 -13.11
C ASN A 133 -4.98 5.38 -12.34
N LYS A 134 -4.89 4.82 -11.12
CA LYS A 134 -3.69 4.94 -10.27
C LYS A 134 -2.66 3.88 -10.64
N SER A 135 -1.56 4.31 -11.21
CA SER A 135 -0.45 3.44 -11.62
C SER A 135 0.27 2.79 -10.43
N THR A 136 0.74 1.55 -10.61
CA THR A 136 1.65 0.85 -9.68
C THR A 136 3.13 1.18 -9.95
N ARG A 137 3.43 1.94 -11.00
CA ARG A 137 4.81 2.32 -11.33
C ARG A 137 5.31 3.33 -10.30
N PHE A 138 6.52 3.07 -9.79
CA PHE A 138 7.21 3.95 -8.85
C PHE A 138 7.39 5.39 -9.38
N GLU A 139 7.53 5.55 -10.70
CA GLU A 139 7.61 6.87 -11.35
C GLU A 139 6.32 7.70 -11.20
N ASP A 140 5.16 7.05 -11.25
CA ASP A 140 3.87 7.73 -11.18
C ASP A 140 3.45 8.00 -9.73
N SER A 141 3.87 7.16 -8.78
CA SER A 141 3.66 7.41 -7.34
C SER A 141 4.47 8.60 -6.83
N MET A 142 5.64 8.91 -7.43
CA MET A 142 6.40 10.12 -7.11
C MET A 142 5.64 11.40 -7.48
N LYS A 143 4.95 11.43 -8.62
CA LYS A 143 4.17 12.61 -9.05
C LYS A 143 3.02 12.95 -8.11
N TYR A 144 2.26 11.95 -7.68
CA TYR A 144 1.17 12.15 -6.72
C TYR A 144 1.64 12.69 -5.37
N ASN A 145 2.86 12.33 -4.94
CA ASN A 145 3.44 12.84 -3.69
C ASN A 145 4.00 14.26 -3.81
N GLU A 146 4.24 14.81 -5.01
CA GLU A 146 4.64 16.21 -5.17
C GLU A 146 3.46 17.17 -4.96
N ASP A 147 2.28 16.83 -5.48
CA ASP A 147 1.09 17.70 -5.35
C ASP A 147 0.63 17.88 -3.89
N ASP A 148 0.68 16.83 -3.05
CA ASP A 148 0.34 16.91 -1.62
C ASP A 148 1.39 17.67 -0.78
N ARG A 149 2.63 17.79 -1.27
CA ARG A 149 3.72 18.49 -0.56
C ARG A 149 3.64 20.00 -0.67
N VAL A 150 2.92 20.54 -1.67
CA VAL A 150 2.72 21.98 -1.82
C VAL A 150 1.88 22.56 -0.68
N LEU A 151 0.98 21.76 -0.09
CA LEU A 151 0.13 22.17 1.05
C LEU A 151 0.84 22.14 2.41
N CYS A 152 1.94 21.40 2.57
CA CYS A 152 2.60 21.19 3.87
C CYS A 152 3.86 22.05 4.09
N ARG A 153 3.92 23.28 3.55
CA ARG A 153 4.98 24.24 3.88
C ARG A 153 4.70 24.84 5.27
N ARG A 154 4.93 24.07 6.35
CA ARG A 154 4.85 24.59 7.73
C ARG A 154 5.89 25.71 7.92
N PRO A 155 5.57 26.83 8.60
CA PRO A 155 6.57 27.83 8.95
C PRO A 155 7.54 27.24 9.98
N MET A 156 8.85 27.41 9.77
CA MET A 156 9.89 27.00 10.71
C MET A 156 9.69 27.70 12.07
N VAL A 157 9.45 26.94 13.13
CA VAL A 157 9.57 27.44 14.50
C VAL A 157 11.05 27.53 14.84
N LYS A 158 11.56 28.76 14.99
CA LYS A 158 12.90 29.04 15.53
C LYS A 158 12.95 28.57 16.99
N LYS A 159 13.54 27.40 17.28
CA LYS A 159 13.87 27.01 18.65
C LYS A 159 15.01 27.90 19.17
N LYS A 160 14.72 28.70 20.20
CA LYS A 160 15.74 29.32 21.05
C LYS A 160 16.40 28.21 21.89
N ILE A 161 17.72 28.22 21.96
CA ILE A 161 18.52 27.32 22.79
C ILE A 161 18.55 27.94 24.19
N ASP A 162 17.84 27.33 25.14
CA ASP A 162 17.96 27.69 26.55
C ASP A 162 19.15 26.95 27.18
N LYS A 163 19.98 27.70 27.90
CA LYS A 163 21.14 27.20 28.63
C LYS A 163 20.66 26.31 29.79
N VAL A 164 21.01 25.03 29.75
CA VAL A 164 20.81 24.11 30.88
C VAL A 164 21.75 24.52 32.02
N VAL A 165 21.15 24.92 33.13
CA VAL A 165 21.81 25.07 34.44
C VAL A 165 22.00 23.66 34.99
N ILE A 166 23.26 23.28 35.20
CA ILE A 166 23.66 22.04 35.88
C ILE A 166 23.36 22.24 37.38
N LEU A 167 22.41 21.46 37.90
CA LEU A 167 22.16 21.32 39.34
C LEU A 167 23.00 20.13 39.83
N ASP A 168 24.05 20.43 40.57
CA ASP A 168 25.02 19.49 41.12
C ASP A 168 24.50 18.93 42.45
N SER A 169 24.39 17.61 42.54
CA SER A 169 24.07 16.86 43.77
C SER A 169 25.37 16.30 44.34
N ARG A 170 25.67 16.72 45.56
CA ARG A 170 26.83 16.32 46.37
C ARG A 170 26.86 14.82 46.63
N ASP A 171 28.05 14.22 46.58
CA ASP A 171 28.57 13.30 47.59
C ASP A 171 30.10 13.15 47.47
N ASP A 172 30.71 12.84 48.61
CA ASP A 172 32.13 12.88 49.03
C ASP A 172 33.20 12.28 48.08
N ASP A 173 34.39 12.89 47.99
CA ASP A 173 35.58 12.54 48.81
C ASP A 173 36.92 13.15 48.27
N VAL A 174 37.71 13.68 49.19
CA VAL A 174 39.19 13.95 49.23
C VAL A 174 39.98 14.80 48.20
N ASP A 175 40.62 15.83 48.78
CA ASP A 175 41.96 16.42 48.58
C ASP A 175 42.30 17.44 47.46
N GLU A 176 42.32 18.70 47.89
CA GLU A 176 43.43 19.69 47.80
C GLU A 176 44.31 19.73 46.55
N PHE A 177 44.19 20.81 45.75
CA PHE A 177 45.30 21.74 45.53
C PHE A 177 44.83 23.02 44.80
N THR A 178 44.91 24.13 45.52
CA THR A 178 44.73 25.50 45.06
C THR A 178 45.79 25.87 44.02
N ARG A 179 45.39 26.28 42.81
CA ARG A 179 46.18 27.25 42.00
C ARG A 179 45.27 28.17 41.20
N GLN A 180 44.95 29.32 41.81
CA GLN A 180 44.79 30.55 41.04
C GLN A 180 46.07 30.77 40.20
N ARG A 181 45.91 30.91 38.89
CA ARG A 181 46.87 31.62 38.06
C ARG A 181 46.14 32.65 37.22
N ASN A 182 46.52 33.89 37.49
CA ASN A 182 46.10 35.12 36.87
C ASN A 182 46.41 35.14 35.37
N SER A 183 45.60 35.95 34.67
CA SER A 183 45.90 36.76 33.49
C SER A 183 47.19 36.46 32.71
N GLY A 184 47.02 36.14 31.43
CA GLY A 184 48.05 36.29 30.42
C GLY A 184 47.40 36.42 29.05
N GLU A 185 47.38 37.63 28.51
CA GLU A 185 47.28 37.85 27.07
C GLU A 185 48.35 36.99 26.38
N SER A 186 47.94 36.09 25.50
CA SER A 186 48.89 35.42 24.62
C SER A 186 48.24 35.20 23.26
N SER A 187 48.74 35.98 22.30
CA SER A 187 48.94 35.64 20.89
C SER A 187 47.91 34.72 20.23
N SER A 188 47.22 35.29 19.24
CA SER A 188 46.55 34.60 18.13
C SER A 188 47.44 33.50 17.52
N ASN A 189 47.41 32.30 18.08
CA ASN A 189 47.85 31.11 17.38
C ASN A 189 46.65 30.60 16.59
N GLN A 190 46.73 30.73 15.26
CA GLN A 190 45.77 30.14 14.33
C GLN A 190 45.92 28.61 14.40
N HIS A 191 45.28 27.99 15.38
CA HIS A 191 45.11 26.56 15.40
C HIS A 191 43.96 26.19 14.46
N ALA A 192 44.17 25.18 13.61
CA ALA A 192 43.11 24.63 12.78
C ALA A 192 41.98 24.11 13.68
N SER A 193 40.79 24.72 13.59
CA SER A 193 39.61 24.28 14.32
C SER A 193 39.03 23.04 13.65
N ARG A 194 38.82 21.97 14.41
CA ARG A 194 38.20 20.73 13.91
C ARG A 194 36.72 21.00 13.57
N PRO A 195 36.24 20.71 12.35
CA PRO A 195 34.82 20.87 12.02
C PRO A 195 33.98 19.95 12.90
N GLU A 196 32.91 20.50 13.47
CA GLU A 196 31.93 19.74 14.23
C GLU A 196 31.05 18.91 13.27
N ALA A 197 30.67 17.70 13.68
CA ALA A 197 29.89 16.80 12.85
C ALA A 197 28.50 17.38 12.60
N SER A 198 28.15 17.62 11.33
CA SER A 198 26.82 18.09 10.98
C SER A 198 25.77 17.05 11.37
N PRO A 199 24.63 17.45 11.96
CA PRO A 199 23.53 16.54 12.25
C PRO A 199 22.98 15.94 10.96
N MET A 200 22.65 14.64 10.96
CA MET A 200 22.14 13.91 9.79
C MET A 200 20.64 14.14 9.52
N ASP A 201 20.12 15.28 9.95
CA ASP A 201 18.74 15.69 9.73
C ASP A 201 18.66 16.57 8.47
N PHE A 202 18.61 15.91 7.31
CA PHE A 202 18.47 16.60 6.03
C PHE A 202 16.98 16.86 5.72
N ASN A 203 16.58 18.13 5.83
CA ASN A 203 15.21 18.56 5.49
C ASN A 203 14.98 18.75 3.98
N VAL A 204 16.05 18.72 3.18
CA VAL A 204 16.01 18.96 1.73
C VAL A 204 16.56 17.75 1.02
N ARG A 205 15.70 17.11 0.21
CA ARG A 205 16.12 15.98 -0.63
C ARG A 205 16.98 16.52 -1.78
N PRO A 206 18.12 15.88 -2.10
CA PRO A 206 18.93 16.27 -3.25
C PRO A 206 18.10 16.18 -4.52
N GLN A 207 18.14 17.25 -5.32
CA GLN A 207 17.47 17.30 -6.61
C GLN A 207 18.21 16.39 -7.60
N SER A 208 17.44 15.56 -8.31
CA SER A 208 17.99 14.77 -9.43
C SER A 208 18.46 15.73 -10.51
N LYS A 209 19.69 15.56 -11.01
CA LYS A 209 20.19 16.28 -12.19
C LYS A 209 19.70 15.68 -13.51
N ILE A 210 18.87 14.65 -13.44
CA ILE A 210 18.46 13.85 -14.60
C ILE A 210 17.04 14.27 -15.00
N ASP A 211 16.88 14.70 -16.24
CA ASP A 211 15.59 15.10 -16.80
C ASP A 211 14.69 13.86 -17.03
N PRO A 212 13.51 13.79 -16.39
CA PRO A 212 12.58 12.67 -16.56
C PRO A 212 12.06 12.52 -18.00
N VAL A 213 12.02 13.60 -18.79
CA VAL A 213 11.59 13.57 -20.19
C VAL A 213 12.62 12.84 -21.05
N GLU A 214 13.91 13.06 -20.78
CA GLU A 214 15.00 12.43 -21.52
C GLU A 214 15.08 10.91 -21.24
N ILE A 215 14.91 10.50 -19.98
CA ILE A 215 14.87 9.07 -19.62
C ILE A 215 13.73 8.37 -20.36
N ARG A 216 12.55 8.99 -20.38
CA ARG A 216 11.36 8.45 -21.05
C ARG A 216 11.56 8.36 -22.57
N ALA A 217 12.19 9.37 -23.18
CA ALA A 217 12.52 9.35 -24.60
C ALA A 217 13.51 8.21 -24.94
N ARG A 218 14.57 8.04 -24.13
CA ARG A 218 15.55 6.95 -24.30
C ARG A 218 14.91 5.57 -24.16
N SER A 219 14.01 5.39 -23.19
CA SER A 219 13.27 4.12 -23.01
C SER A 219 12.37 3.80 -24.21
N LYS A 220 11.64 4.78 -24.75
CA LYS A 220 10.81 4.59 -25.95
C LYS A 220 11.65 4.26 -27.20
N LEU A 221 12.80 4.89 -27.35
CA LEU A 221 13.74 4.60 -28.45
C LEU A 221 14.27 3.16 -28.36
N ALA A 222 14.62 2.69 -27.15
CA ALA A 222 15.07 1.31 -26.95
C ALA A 222 13.98 0.27 -27.29
N GLU A 223 12.72 0.55 -26.94
CA GLU A 223 11.58 -0.30 -27.32
C GLU A 223 11.35 -0.32 -28.84
N HIS A 224 11.42 0.84 -29.48
CA HIS A 224 11.31 0.97 -30.94
C HIS A 224 12.42 0.21 -31.67
N ASP A 225 13.66 0.30 -31.19
CA ASP A 225 14.79 -0.42 -31.76
C ASP A 225 14.66 -1.95 -31.60
N GLN A 226 14.16 -2.44 -30.46
CA GLN A 226 13.84 -3.85 -30.29
C GLN A 226 12.77 -4.34 -31.27
N CYS A 227 11.70 -3.56 -31.48
CA CYS A 227 10.67 -3.87 -32.47
C CYS A 227 11.25 -3.93 -33.89
N ARG A 228 12.10 -2.96 -34.25
CA ARG A 228 12.75 -2.90 -35.56
C ARG A 228 13.68 -4.10 -35.81
N LEU A 229 14.44 -4.54 -34.79
CA LEU A 229 15.28 -5.73 -34.86
C LEU A 229 14.45 -7.01 -35.07
N LYS A 230 13.33 -7.16 -34.36
CA LYS A 230 12.41 -8.32 -34.52
C LYS A 230 11.82 -8.37 -35.93
N ILE A 231 11.40 -7.23 -36.48
CA ILE A 231 10.88 -7.13 -37.86
C ILE A 231 11.94 -7.52 -38.88
N ASN A 232 13.16 -6.99 -38.76
CA ASN A 232 14.27 -7.31 -39.66
C ASN A 232 14.63 -8.80 -39.63
N LYS A 233 14.65 -9.42 -38.43
CA LYS A 233 14.90 -10.86 -38.28
C LYS A 233 13.81 -11.69 -38.99
N LYS A 234 12.54 -11.30 -38.87
CA LYS A 234 11.41 -11.97 -39.53
C LYS A 234 11.48 -11.82 -41.06
N LEU A 235 11.86 -10.63 -41.55
CA LEU A 235 12.05 -10.39 -42.99
C LEU A 235 13.18 -11.25 -43.58
N GLN A 236 14.29 -11.42 -42.86
CA GLN A 236 15.39 -12.29 -43.28
C GLN A 236 14.95 -13.76 -43.38
N GLN A 237 14.16 -14.25 -42.42
CA GLN A 237 13.60 -15.60 -42.44
C GLN A 237 12.65 -15.83 -43.64
N LEU A 238 11.83 -14.82 -43.98
CA LEU A 238 10.95 -14.86 -45.15
C LEU A 238 11.74 -14.83 -46.47
N LYS A 239 12.83 -14.06 -46.55
CA LYS A 239 13.73 -14.06 -47.71
C LYS A 239 14.46 -15.40 -47.87
N ALA A 240 14.92 -15.99 -46.77
CA ALA A 240 15.58 -17.30 -46.77
C ALA A 240 14.64 -18.44 -47.20
N SER A 241 13.39 -18.42 -46.72
CA SER A 241 12.38 -19.41 -47.12
C SER A 241 11.94 -19.27 -48.58
N LYS A 242 11.80 -18.04 -49.10
CA LYS A 242 11.58 -17.80 -50.54
C LYS A 242 12.74 -18.32 -51.40
N LYS A 243 14.00 -18.14 -50.96
CA LYS A 243 15.18 -18.66 -51.67
C LYS A 243 15.20 -20.20 -51.71
N LYS A 244 14.84 -20.87 -50.60
CA LYS A 244 14.69 -22.33 -50.54
C LYS A 244 13.55 -22.87 -51.43
N LYS A 245 12.42 -22.18 -51.50
CA LYS A 245 11.32 -22.54 -52.41
C LYS A 245 11.72 -22.36 -53.89
N ALA A 246 12.44 -21.29 -54.22
CA ALA A 246 12.92 -21.04 -55.58
C ALA A 246 13.99 -22.06 -56.04
N SER A 247 14.82 -22.58 -55.15
CA SER A 247 15.77 -23.66 -55.47
C SER A 247 15.11 -25.03 -55.63
N SER A 248 13.96 -25.26 -54.99
CA SER A 248 13.22 -26.53 -55.06
C SER A 248 12.32 -26.66 -56.30
N ILE A 249 12.10 -25.58 -57.05
CA ILE A 249 11.30 -25.55 -58.29
C ILE A 249 12.21 -25.72 -59.53
N LYS A 250 13.54 -25.74 -59.34
CA LYS A 250 14.56 -25.89 -60.41
C LYS A 250 15.27 -27.25 -60.37
N ALA A 251 14.73 -28.24 -59.67
CA ALA A 251 15.24 -29.61 -59.63
C ALA A 251 14.18 -30.57 -60.20
#